data_AF-A0A923Y0F8-F1
#
_entry.id   AF-A0A923Y0F8-F1
#
_cell.length_a   1.000
_cell.length_b   1.000
_cell.length_c   1.000
_cell.angle_alpha   90.00
_cell.angle_beta   90.00
_cell.angle_gamma   90.00
#
_symmetry.space_group_name_H-M   'P 1'
#
loop_
_entity.id
_entity.type
_entity.pdbx_description
1 polymer ?
#
loop_
_entity_poly.entity_id
_entity_poly.type
_entity_poly.pdbx_seq_one_letter_code
_entity_poly.pdbx_strand_id
1 'polypeptide(L)'
;DAALEQVWAAFHDRHRAEYGHAFTASPIEIVTVKVRGIGEVEKLGEPSAYTGAAEAVEIGRGRCVFRVGDVLQTCDTPYLDRTTLPVGQELRGPAILLQTDTTTVVPPGWTYGADRFGNVRMTRDDV
;
A
#
# COMPACT_ATOMS: atom_id res chain seq x y z
N ASP A 1 36.19 27.30 2.32
CA ASP A 1 36.61 26.79 3.65
C ASP A 1 35.41 26.35 4.50
N ALA A 2 34.55 27.25 4.97
CA ALA A 2 33.39 26.87 5.81
C ALA A 2 32.42 25.82 5.20
N ALA A 3 32.20 25.84 3.87
CA ALA A 3 31.33 24.86 3.21
C ALA A 3 31.91 23.43 3.23
N LEU A 4 33.24 23.28 3.18
CA LEU A 4 33.89 21.98 3.19
C LEU A 4 33.83 21.37 4.59
N GLU A 5 34.06 22.17 5.62
CA GLU A 5 33.92 21.75 7.03
C GLU A 5 32.52 21.23 7.33
N GLN A 6 31.48 21.89 6.81
CA GLN A 6 30.08 21.45 6.95
C GLN A 6 29.82 20.11 6.27
N VAL A 7 30.35 19.89 5.06
CA VAL A 7 30.21 18.60 4.36
C VAL A 7 30.92 17.48 5.14
N TRP A 8 32.06 17.76 5.78
CA TRP A 8 32.83 16.77 6.54
C TRP A 8 32.12 16.39 7.84
N ALA A 9 31.61 17.38 8.56
CA ALA A 9 30.79 17.15 9.75
C ALA A 9 29.54 16.33 9.40
N ALA A 10 28.82 16.71 8.33
CA ALA A 10 27.63 15.99 7.88
C ALA A 10 27.93 14.55 7.45
N PHE A 11 29.09 14.30 6.82
CA PHE A 11 29.53 12.94 6.51
C PHE A 11 29.74 12.10 7.76
N HIS A 12 30.46 12.63 8.76
CA HIS A 12 30.71 11.90 10.01
C HIS A 12 29.43 11.63 10.80
N ASP A 13 28.50 12.58 10.85
CA ASP A 13 27.20 12.38 11.50
C ASP A 13 26.38 11.30 10.80
N ARG A 14 26.32 11.32 9.46
CA ARG A 14 25.64 10.29 8.66
C ARG A 14 26.28 8.91 8.84
N HIS A 15 27.61 8.84 8.86
CA HIS A 15 28.35 7.59 9.06
C HIS A 15 28.12 7.02 10.46
N ARG A 16 28.08 7.87 11.49
CA ARG A 16 27.75 7.45 12.86
C ARG A 16 26.31 6.94 12.95
N ALA A 17 25.36 7.62 12.33
CA ALA A 17 23.96 7.20 12.31
C ALA A 17 23.76 5.83 11.62
N GLU A 18 24.52 5.57 10.54
CA GLU A 18 24.41 4.32 9.79
C GLU A 18 25.18 3.15 10.43
N TYR A 19 26.39 3.39 10.93
CA TYR A 19 27.32 2.34 11.35
C TYR A 19 27.67 2.38 12.85
N GLY A 20 27.10 3.29 13.61
CA GLY A 20 27.32 3.44 15.06
C GLY A 20 28.64 4.13 15.45
N HIS A 21 29.48 4.52 14.49
CA HIS A 21 30.78 5.16 14.75
C HIS A 21 31.21 6.05 13.57
N ALA A 22 32.19 6.93 13.79
CA ALA A 22 32.82 7.75 12.75
C ALA A 22 34.32 7.94 13.05
N PHE A 23 35.16 7.95 12.02
CA PHE A 23 36.61 8.11 12.15
C PHE A 23 37.05 9.53 11.79
N THR A 24 36.87 10.48 12.71
CA THR A 24 37.11 11.91 12.46
C THR A 24 38.57 12.29 12.24
N ALA A 25 39.51 11.41 12.61
CA ALA A 25 40.94 11.60 12.36
C ALA A 25 41.39 11.04 10.99
N SER A 26 40.56 10.24 10.33
CA SER A 26 40.87 9.66 9.03
C SER A 26 40.53 10.65 7.90
N PRO A 27 41.31 10.69 6.80
CA PRO A 27 40.96 11.51 5.66
C PRO A 27 39.65 11.04 5.02
N ILE A 28 38.87 12.00 4.52
CA ILE A 28 37.68 11.74 3.71
C ILE A 28 38.07 11.82 2.23
N GLU A 29 37.65 10.83 1.44
CA GLU A 29 37.79 10.81 -0.01
C GLU A 29 36.40 10.94 -0.68
N ILE A 30 36.22 11.94 -1.55
CA ILE A 30 35.02 12.07 -2.36
C ILE A 30 35.20 11.25 -3.64
N VAL A 31 34.59 10.06 -3.67
CA VAL A 31 34.65 9.18 -4.84
C VAL A 31 33.68 9.58 -5.97
N THR A 32 32.60 10.27 -5.66
CA THR A 32 31.58 10.67 -6.65
C THR A 32 30.79 11.89 -6.18
N VAL A 33 30.55 12.82 -7.09
CA VAL A 33 29.62 13.94 -6.89
C VAL A 33 28.40 13.71 -7.77
N LYS A 34 27.20 13.66 -7.18
CA LYS A 34 25.92 13.55 -7.89
C LYS A 34 25.13 14.83 -7.72
N VAL A 35 24.57 15.33 -8.82
CA VAL A 35 23.70 16.50 -8.83
C VAL A 35 22.31 16.08 -9.29
N ARG A 36 21.26 16.50 -8.58
CA ARG A 36 19.87 16.31 -8.98
C ARG A 36 19.24 17.67 -9.24
N GLY A 37 18.85 17.91 -10.49
CA GLY A 37 17.95 19.03 -10.83
C GLY A 37 16.50 18.61 -10.58
N ILE A 38 15.74 19.45 -9.86
CA ILE A 38 14.31 19.24 -9.64
C ILE A 38 13.59 20.42 -10.28
N GLY A 39 12.75 20.15 -11.28
CA GLY A 39 11.85 21.13 -11.88
C GLY A 39 10.47 21.01 -11.26
N GLU A 40 9.81 22.14 -11.03
CA GLU A 40 8.40 22.16 -10.65
C GLU A 40 7.53 22.00 -11.90
N VAL A 41 6.64 21.02 -11.87
CA VAL A 41 5.65 20.76 -12.92
C VAL A 41 4.28 20.70 -12.28
N GLU A 42 3.25 21.03 -13.05
CA GLU A 42 1.87 20.87 -12.60
C GLU A 42 1.63 19.41 -12.21
N LYS A 43 1.28 19.19 -10.95
CA LYS A 43 0.94 17.86 -10.44
C LYS A 43 -0.48 17.54 -10.84
N LEU A 44 -0.75 16.26 -11.11
CA LEU A 44 -2.12 15.78 -11.15
C LEU A 44 -2.82 16.14 -9.82
N GLY A 45 -4.03 16.69 -9.94
CA GLY A 45 -4.85 17.03 -8.79
C GLY A 45 -5.25 15.81 -7.97
N GLU A 46 -5.90 16.05 -6.83
CA GLU A 46 -6.43 14.97 -6.02
C GLU A 46 -7.50 14.18 -6.80
N PRO A 47 -7.52 12.84 -6.72
CA PRO A 47 -8.59 12.03 -7.29
C PRO A 47 -9.95 12.45 -6.74
N SER A 48 -10.98 12.41 -7.58
CA SER A 48 -12.35 12.64 -7.11
C SER A 48 -12.74 11.61 -6.06
N ALA A 49 -13.57 12.02 -5.11
CA ALA A 49 -14.13 11.10 -4.12
C ALA A 49 -14.92 9.98 -4.82
N TYR A 50 -14.68 8.75 -4.38
CA TYR A 50 -15.48 7.60 -4.74
C TYR A 50 -16.78 7.64 -3.95
N THR A 51 -17.91 7.48 -4.63
CA THR A 51 -19.23 7.52 -4.00
C THR A 51 -19.76 6.13 -3.65
N GLY A 52 -19.35 5.10 -4.41
CA GLY A 52 -19.90 3.75 -4.26
C GLY A 52 -21.43 3.71 -4.38
N ALA A 53 -22.04 2.72 -3.75
CA ALA A 53 -23.48 2.64 -3.52
C ALA A 53 -23.78 2.53 -2.01
N ALA A 54 -25.05 2.56 -1.64
CA ALA A 54 -25.47 2.36 -0.25
C ALA A 54 -25.14 0.95 0.27
N GLU A 55 -25.22 -0.04 -0.62
CA GLU A 55 -24.95 -1.45 -0.37
C GLU A 55 -24.22 -2.07 -1.57
N ALA A 56 -23.39 -3.08 -1.30
CA ALA A 56 -22.70 -3.81 -2.36
C ALA A 56 -23.69 -4.69 -3.14
N VAL A 57 -23.63 -4.62 -4.47
CA VAL A 57 -24.51 -5.39 -5.35
C VAL A 57 -23.89 -6.76 -5.63
N GLU A 58 -24.62 -7.81 -5.25
CA GLU A 58 -24.30 -9.18 -5.65
C GLU A 58 -24.74 -9.42 -7.11
N ILE A 59 -23.78 -9.70 -7.97
CA ILE A 59 -23.98 -9.97 -9.40
C ILE A 59 -23.90 -11.46 -9.75
N GLY A 60 -23.63 -12.29 -8.75
CA GLY A 60 -23.57 -13.73 -8.90
C GLY A 60 -23.06 -14.40 -7.63
N ARG A 61 -23.00 -15.73 -7.68
CA ARG A 61 -22.54 -16.55 -6.55
C ARG A 61 -22.04 -17.88 -7.07
N GLY A 62 -21.07 -18.46 -6.37
CA GLY A 62 -20.59 -19.79 -6.70
C GLY A 62 -19.75 -20.43 -5.61
N ARG A 63 -19.46 -21.72 -5.79
CA ARG A 63 -18.58 -22.48 -4.90
C ARG A 63 -17.13 -22.18 -5.26
N CYS A 64 -16.45 -21.44 -4.40
CA CYS A 64 -15.02 -21.15 -4.52
C CYS A 64 -14.23 -21.97 -3.49
N VAL A 65 -13.00 -22.35 -3.83
CA VAL A 65 -12.10 -23.11 -2.94
C VAL A 65 -11.01 -22.18 -2.44
N PHE A 66 -10.87 -22.05 -1.13
CA PHE A 66 -9.85 -21.24 -0.46
C PHE A 66 -8.94 -22.11 0.37
N ARG A 67 -7.68 -21.69 0.52
CA ARG A 67 -6.77 -22.26 1.53
C ARG A 67 -6.92 -21.44 2.81
N VAL A 68 -7.38 -22.07 3.87
CA VAL A 68 -7.54 -21.48 5.20
C VAL A 68 -6.68 -22.28 6.17
N GLY A 69 -5.56 -21.69 6.61
CA GLY A 69 -4.47 -22.45 7.24
C GLY A 69 -3.90 -23.49 6.27
N ASP A 70 -3.79 -24.74 6.73
CA ASP A 70 -3.29 -25.86 5.93
C ASP A 70 -4.40 -26.66 5.22
N VAL A 71 -5.65 -26.19 5.27
CA VAL A 71 -6.82 -26.92 4.74
C VAL A 71 -7.45 -26.19 3.56
N LEU A 72 -7.89 -26.95 2.55
CA LEU A 72 -8.75 -26.44 1.48
C LEU A 72 -10.21 -26.46 1.94
N GLN A 73 -10.86 -25.31 1.89
CA GLN A 73 -12.27 -25.14 2.23
C GLN A 73 -13.05 -24.64 1.01
N THR A 74 -14.15 -25.32 0.70
CA THR A 74 -15.10 -24.87 -0.31
C THR A 74 -16.14 -23.97 0.35
N CYS A 75 -16.25 -22.73 -0.09
CA CYS A 75 -17.19 -21.74 0.43
C CYS A 75 -18.18 -21.31 -0.66
N ASP A 76 -19.46 -21.20 -0.29
CA ASP A 76 -20.42 -20.48 -1.11
C ASP A 76 -20.09 -18.98 -1.04
N THR A 77 -19.73 -18.40 -2.19
CA THR A 77 -19.05 -17.10 -2.24
C THR A 77 -19.81 -16.14 -3.16
N PRO A 78 -20.25 -14.97 -2.66
CA PRO A 78 -20.87 -13.95 -3.49
C PRO A 78 -19.85 -13.28 -4.41
N TYR A 79 -20.30 -12.94 -5.60
CA TYR A 79 -19.58 -12.12 -6.56
C TYR A 79 -20.20 -10.72 -6.50
N LEU A 80 -19.40 -9.75 -6.11
CA LEU A 80 -19.87 -8.38 -5.90
C LEU A 80 -19.35 -7.49 -7.01
N ASP A 81 -20.19 -6.56 -7.50
CA ASP A 81 -19.71 -5.45 -8.32
C ASP A 81 -18.86 -4.54 -7.44
N ARG A 82 -17.55 -4.53 -7.71
CA ARG A 82 -16.58 -3.77 -6.93
C ARG A 82 -16.86 -2.27 -6.97
N THR A 83 -17.51 -1.76 -8.03
CA THR A 83 -17.87 -0.34 -8.19
C THR A 83 -19.03 0.09 -7.29
N THR A 84 -19.71 -0.86 -6.65
CA THR A 84 -20.85 -0.60 -5.75
C THR A 84 -20.48 -0.71 -4.27
N LEU A 85 -19.21 -0.98 -3.94
CA LEU A 85 -18.81 -1.14 -2.54
C LEU A 85 -19.12 0.13 -1.74
N PRO A 86 -19.80 0.01 -0.58
CA PRO A 86 -20.10 1.16 0.26
C PRO A 86 -18.82 1.75 0.87
N VAL A 87 -18.73 3.07 0.85
CA VAL A 87 -17.59 3.80 1.42
C VAL A 87 -17.69 3.82 2.94
N GLY A 88 -16.60 3.50 3.62
CA GLY A 88 -16.50 3.56 5.09
C GLY A 88 -17.26 2.44 5.81
N GLN A 89 -17.82 1.47 5.09
CA GLN A 89 -18.37 0.26 5.66
C GLN A 89 -17.38 -0.90 5.50
N GLU A 90 -17.31 -1.73 6.55
CA GLU A 90 -16.49 -2.93 6.55
C GLU A 90 -17.38 -4.15 6.33
N LEU A 91 -17.02 -4.96 5.33
CA LEU A 91 -17.66 -6.21 4.95
C LEU A 91 -16.75 -7.39 5.29
N ARG A 92 -17.33 -8.58 5.47
CA ARG A 92 -16.59 -9.80 5.79
C ARG A 92 -16.53 -10.74 4.60
N GLY A 93 -15.35 -11.31 4.37
CA GLY A 93 -15.19 -12.39 3.40
C GLY A 93 -15.86 -13.70 3.85
N PRO A 94 -16.00 -14.68 2.93
CA PRO A 94 -15.43 -14.68 1.58
C PRO A 94 -16.25 -13.86 0.57
N ALA A 95 -15.58 -13.26 -0.41
CA ALA A 95 -16.20 -12.57 -1.54
C ALA A 95 -15.26 -12.54 -2.75
N ILE A 96 -15.82 -12.49 -3.96
CA ILE A 96 -15.07 -12.14 -5.18
C ILE A 96 -15.54 -10.76 -5.64
N LEU A 97 -14.65 -9.79 -5.68
CA LEU A 97 -14.94 -8.45 -6.16
C LEU A 97 -14.59 -8.38 -7.64
N LEU A 98 -15.58 -8.14 -8.48
CA LEU A 98 -15.43 -8.06 -9.92
C LEU A 98 -15.44 -6.61 -10.37
N GLN A 99 -14.46 -6.25 -11.17
CA GLN A 99 -14.37 -5.01 -11.92
C GLN A 99 -13.99 -5.38 -13.36
N THR A 100 -14.29 -4.50 -14.32
CA THR A 100 -14.01 -4.78 -15.75
C THR A 100 -12.54 -5.10 -16.05
N ASP A 101 -11.61 -4.55 -15.28
CA ASP A 101 -10.15 -4.65 -15.48
C ASP A 101 -9.44 -5.50 -14.41
N THR A 102 -10.15 -5.95 -13.36
CA THR A 102 -9.53 -6.70 -12.26
C THR A 102 -10.51 -7.59 -11.51
N THR A 103 -9.97 -8.60 -10.83
CA THR A 103 -10.72 -9.48 -9.93
C THR A 103 -9.97 -9.56 -8.60
N THR A 104 -10.60 -9.08 -7.53
CA THR A 104 -10.03 -9.14 -6.18
C THR A 104 -10.69 -10.27 -5.41
N VAL A 105 -9.88 -11.20 -4.88
CA VAL A 105 -10.35 -12.34 -4.10
C VAL A 105 -10.23 -12.01 -2.62
N VAL A 106 -11.35 -12.03 -1.89
CA VAL A 106 -11.41 -11.87 -0.43
C VAL A 106 -11.60 -13.25 0.20
N PRO A 107 -10.58 -13.83 0.86
CA PRO A 107 -10.71 -15.12 1.52
C PRO A 107 -11.59 -15.06 2.78
N PRO A 108 -12.04 -16.22 3.31
CA PRO A 108 -12.63 -16.30 4.64
C PRO A 108 -11.68 -15.74 5.71
N GLY A 109 -12.24 -15.08 6.73
CA GLY A 109 -11.48 -14.49 7.84
C GLY A 109 -10.84 -13.13 7.53
N TRP A 110 -11.05 -12.61 6.31
CA TRP A 110 -10.66 -11.24 5.96
C TRP A 110 -11.84 -10.28 6.11
N THR A 111 -11.53 -9.04 6.46
CA THR A 111 -12.43 -7.90 6.34
C THR A 111 -11.98 -7.02 5.19
N TYR A 112 -12.93 -6.35 4.54
CA TYR A 112 -12.66 -5.48 3.42
C TYR A 112 -13.64 -4.31 3.34
N GLY A 113 -13.22 -3.20 2.75
CA GLY A 113 -14.08 -2.04 2.54
C GLY A 113 -13.49 -1.04 1.56
N ALA A 114 -14.33 -0.19 0.99
CA ALA A 114 -13.86 0.91 0.14
C ALA A 114 -13.53 2.15 0.98
N ASP A 115 -12.38 2.76 0.72
CA ASP A 115 -12.08 4.09 1.25
C ASP A 115 -12.71 5.21 0.39
N ARG A 116 -12.52 6.46 0.80
CA ARG A 116 -13.06 7.64 0.09
C ARG A 116 -12.53 7.84 -1.33
N PHE A 117 -11.45 7.18 -1.71
CA PHE A 117 -10.86 7.23 -3.06
C PHE A 117 -11.18 5.99 -3.88
N GLY A 118 -11.92 5.05 -3.30
CA GLY A 118 -12.21 3.78 -3.95
C GLY A 118 -11.00 2.86 -3.98
N ASN A 119 -10.11 2.92 -3.00
CA ASN A 119 -9.20 1.80 -2.76
C ASN A 119 -9.97 0.71 -1.99
N VAL A 120 -9.73 -0.55 -2.32
CA VAL A 120 -10.20 -1.67 -1.50
C VAL A 120 -9.15 -1.93 -0.43
N ARG A 121 -9.47 -1.57 0.81
CA ARG A 121 -8.64 -1.91 1.97
C ARG A 121 -9.07 -3.28 2.47
N MET A 122 -8.11 -4.18 2.59
CA MET A 122 -8.31 -5.52 3.12
C MET A 122 -7.46 -5.70 4.37
N THR A 123 -8.04 -6.28 5.41
CA THR A 123 -7.36 -6.60 6.67
C THR A 123 -7.70 -8.01 7.08
N ARG A 124 -6.76 -8.64 7.78
CA ARG A 124 -6.95 -9.94 8.42
C ARG A 124 -6.52 -9.76 9.86
N ASP A 125 -7.39 -10.12 10.79
CA ASP A 125 -6.98 -10.22 12.18
C ASP A 125 -6.03 -11.41 12.28
N ASP A 126 -4.78 -11.14 12.67
CA ASP A 126 -3.83 -12.19 13.00
C ASP A 126 -4.34 -12.88 14.29
N VAL A 127 -4.73 -14.15 14.15
CA VAL A 127 -4.82 -15.08 15.28
C VAL A 127 -3.45 -15.68 15.53
#